data_AF-A0A0Q9F4N3-F1
#
_entry.id   AF-A0A0Q9F4N3-F1
#
_cell.length_a   1.000
_cell.length_b   1.000
_cell.length_c   1.000
_cell.angle_alpha   90.00
_cell.angle_beta   90.00
_cell.angle_gamma   90.00
#
_symmetry.space_group_name_H-M   'P 1'
#
loop_
_entity.id
_entity.type
_entity.pdbx_description
1 polymer ?
#
loop_
_entity_poly.entity_id
_entity_poly.type
_entity_poly.pdbx_seq_one_letter_code
_entity_poly.pdbx_strand_id
1 'polypeptide(L)'
;MSLILIAALSVAPIAAAQDAATFDPTAVVAQQKRIRSDLDAGAGRYGALPADARREVSARQDALFKLLEGRSYEDLSAAERSQASETLAWIEAAPQRSGEERMVCERVKAMGSNRVERVCKTVAQRQAEHDSARNRANKSGVDRALEQRNVCANASCGGAR
;
A
#
# COMPACT_ATOMS: atom_id res chain seq x y z
N MET A 1 -59.27 5.59 -15.06
CA MET A 1 -58.59 6.02 -13.82
C MET A 1 -58.24 4.75 -13.05
N SER A 2 -57.01 4.36 -12.77
CA SER A 2 -55.69 4.96 -12.95
C SER A 2 -54.64 3.84 -12.94
N LEU A 3 -53.52 4.07 -13.64
CA LEU A 3 -52.37 3.18 -13.79
C LEU A 3 -51.69 2.85 -12.44
N ILE A 4 -51.14 1.64 -12.31
CA ILE A 4 -49.99 1.38 -11.44
C ILE A 4 -48.87 0.78 -12.28
N LEU A 5 -47.81 1.58 -12.44
CA LEU A 5 -46.54 1.27 -13.10
C LEU A 5 -45.79 0.18 -12.34
N ILE A 6 -45.38 -0.88 -13.04
CA ILE A 6 -44.35 -1.82 -12.60
C ILE A 6 -43.00 -1.26 -13.09
N ALA A 7 -42.25 -0.64 -12.18
CA ALA A 7 -40.90 -0.16 -12.46
C ALA A 7 -39.91 -1.34 -12.38
N ALA A 8 -39.55 -1.88 -13.55
CA ALA A 8 -38.47 -2.85 -13.69
C ALA A 8 -37.13 -2.13 -13.42
N LEU A 9 -36.48 -2.49 -12.30
CA LEU A 9 -35.14 -2.02 -11.95
C LEU A 9 -34.11 -2.82 -12.78
N SER A 10 -33.75 -2.30 -13.94
CA SER A 10 -32.65 -2.80 -14.77
C SER A 10 -31.32 -2.47 -14.09
N VAL A 11 -30.69 -3.45 -13.43
CA VAL A 11 -29.30 -3.33 -12.98
C VAL A 11 -28.42 -3.47 -14.22
N ALA A 12 -27.97 -2.34 -14.78
CA ALA A 12 -26.95 -2.34 -15.82
C ALA A 12 -25.61 -2.77 -15.19
N PRO A 13 -24.88 -3.74 -15.78
CA PRO A 13 -23.53 -4.02 -15.35
C PRO A 13 -22.66 -2.81 -15.70
N ILE A 14 -22.10 -2.17 -14.68
CA ILE A 14 -21.04 -1.17 -14.86
C ILE A 14 -19.80 -1.96 -15.29
N ALA A 15 -19.60 -2.09 -16.60
CA ALA A 15 -18.32 -2.46 -17.14
C ALA A 15 -17.35 -1.32 -16.79
N ALA A 16 -16.53 -1.52 -15.77
CA ALA A 16 -15.38 -0.69 -15.50
C ALA A 16 -14.42 -0.84 -16.71
N ALA A 17 -14.60 0.04 -17.69
CA ALA A 17 -13.55 0.36 -18.64
C ALA A 17 -12.42 0.96 -17.80
N GLN A 18 -11.50 0.10 -17.37
CA GLN A 18 -10.20 0.54 -16.91
C GLN A 18 -9.62 1.28 -18.09
N ASP A 19 -9.46 2.61 -17.95
CA ASP A 19 -8.74 3.43 -18.90
C ASP A 19 -7.48 2.67 -19.27
N ALA A 20 -7.45 2.15 -20.50
CA ALA A 20 -6.24 1.67 -21.12
C ALA A 20 -5.42 2.93 -21.36
N ALA A 21 -4.80 3.45 -20.29
CA ALA A 21 -3.77 4.46 -20.36
C ALA A 21 -2.84 3.99 -21.47
N THR A 22 -2.87 4.71 -22.59
CA THR A 22 -2.19 4.28 -23.80
C THR A 22 -0.73 4.16 -23.43
N PHE A 23 -0.25 2.92 -23.36
CA PHE A 23 1.13 2.66 -23.01
C PHE A 23 1.97 3.26 -24.13
N ASP A 24 2.67 4.35 -23.83
CA ASP A 24 3.64 4.97 -24.73
C ASP A 24 5.04 4.46 -24.34
N PRO A 25 5.65 3.55 -25.13
CA PRO A 25 6.98 3.03 -24.85
C PRO A 25 8.02 4.14 -24.76
N THR A 26 7.85 5.23 -25.52
CA THR A 26 8.80 6.34 -25.55
C THR A 26 8.77 7.12 -24.25
N ALA A 27 7.57 7.45 -23.76
CA ALA A 27 7.40 8.09 -22.45
C ALA A 27 7.92 7.20 -21.32
N VAL A 28 7.64 5.89 -21.37
CA VAL A 28 8.15 4.91 -20.40
C VAL A 28 9.67 4.89 -20.40
N VAL A 29 10.33 4.75 -21.56
CA VAL A 29 11.79 4.75 -21.66
C VAL A 29 12.39 6.06 -21.13
N ALA A 30 11.78 7.20 -21.46
CA ALA A 30 12.22 8.50 -20.94
C ALA A 30 12.09 8.60 -19.40
N GLN A 31 10.98 8.10 -18.84
CA GLN A 31 10.79 8.04 -17.39
C GLN A 31 11.83 7.13 -16.73
N GLN A 32 12.07 5.95 -17.28
CA GLN A 32 13.04 5.00 -16.73
C GLN A 32 14.47 5.53 -16.79
N LYS A 33 14.84 6.26 -17.84
CA LYS A 33 16.14 6.97 -17.91
C LYS A 33 16.31 8.02 -16.81
N ARG A 34 15.26 8.78 -16.49
CA ARG A 34 15.29 9.72 -15.36
C ARG A 34 15.49 8.99 -14.03
N ILE A 35 14.75 7.90 -13.80
CA ILE A 35 14.92 7.08 -12.59
C ILE A 35 16.35 6.52 -12.50
N ARG A 36 16.94 6.10 -13.62
CA ARG A 36 18.33 5.63 -13.65
C ARG A 36 19.30 6.74 -13.26
N SER A 37 19.12 7.93 -13.80
CA SER A 37 19.90 9.11 -13.41
C SER A 37 19.77 9.42 -11.91
N ASP A 38 18.57 9.32 -11.34
CA ASP A 38 18.33 9.54 -9.90
C ASP A 38 19.02 8.48 -9.04
N LEU A 39 19.00 7.22 -9.46
CA LEU A 39 19.72 6.12 -8.80
C LEU A 39 21.23 6.35 -8.78
N ASP A 40 21.79 6.74 -9.92
CA ASP A 40 23.23 6.96 -10.10
C ASP A 40 23.70 8.22 -9.33
N ALA A 41 22.90 9.28 -9.34
CA ALA A 41 23.17 10.51 -8.60
C ALA A 41 22.90 10.39 -7.09
N GLY A 42 22.24 9.31 -6.65
CA GLY A 42 21.77 9.20 -5.26
C GLY A 42 20.73 10.26 -4.90
N ALA A 43 19.93 10.70 -5.86
CA ALA A 43 18.97 11.79 -5.72
C ALA A 43 17.51 11.30 -5.64
N GLY A 44 16.62 12.16 -5.14
CA GLY A 44 15.19 11.90 -5.11
C GLY A 44 14.79 10.67 -4.29
N ARG A 45 13.61 10.11 -4.59
CA ARG A 45 13.05 8.94 -3.88
C ARG A 45 13.85 7.65 -4.10
N TYR A 46 14.60 7.57 -5.20
CA TYR A 46 15.39 6.39 -5.57
C TYR A 46 16.82 6.43 -4.98
N GLY A 47 17.35 7.62 -4.68
CA GLY A 47 18.67 7.78 -4.07
C GLY A 47 18.79 7.25 -2.64
N ALA A 48 17.69 7.29 -1.87
CA ALA A 48 17.62 6.78 -0.50
C ALA A 48 17.50 5.25 -0.42
N LEU A 49 17.43 4.56 -1.57
CA LEU A 49 17.31 3.11 -1.61
C LEU A 49 18.58 2.42 -1.05
N PRO A 50 18.43 1.30 -0.34
CA PRO A 50 19.57 0.48 0.05
C PRO A 50 20.23 -0.12 -1.21
N ALA A 51 21.51 -0.50 -1.09
CA ALA A 51 22.34 -0.85 -2.26
C ALA A 51 21.81 -2.06 -3.05
N ASP A 52 21.21 -3.02 -2.36
CA ASP A 52 20.51 -4.18 -2.93
C ASP A 52 19.28 -3.76 -3.73
N ALA A 53 18.40 -2.92 -3.17
CA ALA A 53 17.24 -2.41 -3.88
C ALA A 53 17.64 -1.60 -5.12
N ARG A 54 18.71 -0.79 -5.05
CA ARG A 54 19.24 -0.07 -6.22
C ARG A 54 19.69 -1.00 -7.34
N ARG A 55 20.38 -2.10 -6.99
CA ARG A 55 20.79 -3.12 -7.98
C ARG A 55 19.60 -3.80 -8.61
N GLU A 56 18.58 -4.15 -7.83
CA GLU A 56 17.37 -4.80 -8.33
C GLU A 56 16.57 -3.88 -9.27
N VAL A 57 16.38 -2.60 -8.88
CA VAL A 57 15.74 -1.61 -9.77
C VAL A 57 16.53 -1.49 -11.08
N SER A 58 17.86 -1.39 -10.99
CA SER A 58 18.73 -1.28 -12.17
C SER A 58 18.59 -2.50 -13.09
N ALA A 59 18.63 -3.71 -12.54
CA ALA A 59 18.51 -4.95 -13.32
C ALA A 59 17.15 -5.08 -14.02
N ARG A 60 16.07 -4.67 -13.35
CA ARG A 60 14.72 -4.65 -13.94
C ARG A 60 14.57 -3.61 -15.04
N GLN A 61 15.19 -2.45 -14.88
CA GLN A 61 15.25 -1.44 -15.94
C GLN A 61 15.99 -1.97 -17.16
N ASP A 62 17.14 -2.64 -16.97
CA ASP A 62 17.91 -3.21 -18.07
C ASP A 62 17.09 -4.27 -18.83
N ALA A 63 16.34 -5.11 -18.11
CA ALA A 63 15.43 -6.09 -18.71
C ALA A 63 14.27 -5.42 -19.48
N LEU A 64 13.69 -4.36 -18.93
CA LEU A 64 12.62 -3.60 -19.58
C LEU A 64 13.12 -2.88 -20.84
N PHE A 65 14.30 -2.26 -20.80
CA PHE A 65 14.89 -1.62 -21.97
C PHE A 65 15.16 -2.63 -23.09
N LYS A 66 15.67 -3.82 -22.76
CA LYS A 66 15.88 -4.89 -23.74
C LYS A 66 14.57 -5.38 -24.35
N LEU A 67 13.49 -5.45 -23.56
CA LEU A 67 12.17 -5.83 -24.06
C LEU A 67 11.60 -4.81 -25.07
N LEU A 68 11.86 -3.52 -24.83
CA LEU A 68 11.37 -2.41 -25.64
C LEU A 68 12.34 -1.97 -26.76
N GLU A 69 13.53 -2.57 -26.84
CA GLU A 69 14.57 -2.14 -27.76
C GLU A 69 14.13 -2.32 -29.22
N GLY A 70 13.96 -1.19 -29.93
CA GLY A 70 13.55 -1.18 -31.33
C GLY A 70 12.12 -1.66 -31.59
N ARG A 71 11.28 -1.75 -30.54
CA ARG A 71 9.89 -2.26 -30.63
C ARG A 71 8.90 -1.22 -30.16
N SER A 72 7.78 -1.10 -30.87
CA SER A 72 6.63 -0.31 -30.43
C SER A 72 5.74 -1.12 -29.48
N TYR A 73 4.74 -0.48 -28.87
CA TYR A 73 3.81 -1.20 -27.98
C TYR A 73 2.96 -2.22 -28.74
N GLU A 74 2.57 -1.90 -29.97
CA GLU A 74 1.85 -2.80 -30.86
C GLU A 74 2.65 -4.06 -31.21
N ASP A 75 3.98 -4.00 -31.23
CA ASP A 75 4.88 -5.13 -31.51
C ASP A 75 5.04 -6.11 -30.33
N LEU A 76 4.58 -5.73 -29.13
CA LEU A 76 4.62 -6.59 -27.95
C LEU A 76 3.43 -7.56 -27.91
N SER A 77 3.69 -8.81 -27.57
CA SER A 77 2.63 -9.76 -27.23
C SER A 77 1.90 -9.34 -25.95
N ALA A 78 0.69 -9.87 -25.73
CA ALA A 78 -0.07 -9.59 -24.51
C ALA A 78 0.70 -9.98 -23.23
N ALA A 79 1.47 -11.08 -23.28
CA ALA A 79 2.32 -11.51 -22.17
C ALA A 79 3.45 -10.51 -21.89
N GLU A 80 4.13 -10.03 -22.93
CA GLU A 80 5.21 -9.03 -22.80
C GLU A 80 4.69 -7.69 -22.27
N ARG A 81 3.51 -7.25 -22.69
CA ARG A 81 2.86 -6.05 -22.16
C ARG A 81 2.53 -6.20 -20.67
N SER A 82 2.04 -7.36 -20.26
CA SER A 82 1.79 -7.64 -18.85
C SER A 82 3.08 -7.63 -18.04
N GLN A 83 4.14 -8.25 -18.57
CA GLN A 83 5.45 -8.28 -17.91
C GLN A 83 6.05 -6.87 -17.77
N ALA A 84 5.94 -6.03 -18.80
CA ALA A 84 6.38 -4.64 -18.75
C ALA A 84 5.60 -3.86 -17.68
N SER A 85 4.28 -4.03 -17.64
CA SER A 85 3.40 -3.37 -16.66
C SER A 85 3.73 -3.79 -15.21
N GLU A 86 3.93 -5.08 -14.97
CA GLU A 86 4.35 -5.59 -13.65
C GLU A 86 5.72 -5.04 -13.25
N THR A 87 6.66 -4.99 -14.19
CA THR A 87 8.01 -4.46 -13.96
C THR A 87 7.95 -2.98 -13.59
N LEU A 88 7.15 -2.18 -14.29
CA LEU A 88 6.95 -0.77 -13.99
C LEU A 88 6.30 -0.56 -12.63
N ALA A 89 5.23 -1.28 -12.32
CA ALA A 89 4.57 -1.21 -11.02
C ALA A 89 5.53 -1.56 -9.88
N TRP A 90 6.39 -2.57 -10.08
CA TRP A 90 7.40 -2.93 -9.11
C TRP A 90 8.44 -1.81 -8.90
N ILE A 91 8.96 -1.22 -9.98
CA ILE A 91 9.96 -0.12 -9.91
C ILE A 91 9.35 1.11 -9.22
N GLU A 92 8.09 1.41 -9.48
CA GLU A 92 7.38 2.51 -8.82
C GLU A 92 7.18 2.28 -7.33
N ALA A 93 6.94 1.04 -6.91
CA ALA A 93 6.75 0.67 -5.51
C ALA A 93 8.06 0.51 -4.72
N ALA A 94 9.21 0.37 -5.39
CA ALA A 94 10.50 0.08 -4.72
C ALA A 94 10.86 1.07 -3.59
N PRO A 95 10.72 2.41 -3.74
CA PRO A 95 11.01 3.36 -2.66
C PRO A 95 10.17 3.14 -1.40
N GLN A 96 8.87 2.87 -1.55
CA GLN A 96 7.98 2.58 -0.42
C GLN A 96 8.36 1.27 0.27
N ARG A 97 8.55 0.20 -0.51
CA ARG A 97 8.88 -1.14 0.03
C ARG A 97 10.19 -1.12 0.82
N SER A 98 11.23 -0.49 0.28
CA SER A 98 12.50 -0.35 0.99
C SER A 98 12.39 0.50 2.27
N GLY A 99 11.48 1.48 2.31
CA GLY A 99 11.20 2.26 3.52
C GLY A 99 10.56 1.41 4.63
N GLU A 100 9.63 0.53 4.25
CA GLU A 100 8.90 -0.37 5.15
C GLU A 100 9.77 -1.52 5.70
N GLU A 101 10.62 -2.10 4.84
CA GLU A 101 11.53 -3.20 5.16
C GLU A 101 12.76 -2.76 5.97
N ARG A 102 13.01 -1.45 6.09
CA ARG A 102 14.12 -0.90 6.86
C ARG A 102 14.04 -1.36 8.33
N MET A 103 15.10 -2.02 8.78
CA MET A 103 15.25 -2.43 10.17
C MET A 103 15.59 -1.24 11.07
N VAL A 104 14.85 -1.08 12.16
CA VAL A 104 15.12 -0.10 13.22
C VAL A 104 15.31 -0.84 14.53
N CYS A 105 16.51 -0.72 15.10
CA CYS A 105 16.85 -1.31 16.40
C CYS A 105 16.76 -0.25 17.49
N GLU A 106 15.95 -0.51 18.51
CA GLU A 106 15.79 0.37 19.67
C GLU A 106 16.15 -0.35 20.96
N ARG A 107 16.61 0.43 21.94
CA ARG A 107 16.86 -0.05 23.30
C ARG A 107 15.62 0.18 24.13
N VAL A 108 14.92 -0.90 24.47
CA VAL A 108 13.67 -0.84 25.23
C VAL A 108 13.84 -1.53 26.57
N LYS A 109 13.14 -1.02 27.59
CA LYS A 109 13.00 -1.75 28.87
C LYS A 109 11.87 -2.75 28.72
N ALA A 110 12.12 -4.00 29.09
CA ALA A 110 11.04 -5.00 29.12
C ALA A 110 9.99 -4.58 30.16
N MET A 111 8.70 -4.72 29.82
CA MET A 111 7.59 -4.41 30.74
C MET A 111 7.78 -5.17 32.07
N GLY A 112 7.76 -4.45 33.18
CA GLY A 112 7.96 -5.04 34.51
C GLY A 112 9.42 -5.36 34.88
N SER A 113 10.42 -4.94 34.08
CA SER A 113 11.84 -5.12 34.38
C SER A 113 12.65 -3.86 34.11
N ASN A 114 13.71 -3.63 34.89
CA ASN A 114 14.70 -2.58 34.62
C ASN A 114 15.74 -2.99 33.58
N ARG A 115 15.72 -4.24 33.11
CA ARG A 115 16.64 -4.73 32.09
C ARG A 115 16.36 -4.05 30.74
N VAL A 116 17.42 -3.53 30.13
CA VAL A 116 17.37 -2.92 28.79
C VAL A 116 17.77 -3.96 27.76
N GLU A 117 16.89 -4.21 26.79
CA GLU A 117 17.09 -5.16 25.71
C GLU A 117 17.09 -4.41 24.36
N ARG A 118 17.81 -4.94 23.38
CA ARG A 118 17.83 -4.42 22.01
C ARG A 118 16.80 -5.20 21.20
N VAL A 119 15.77 -4.51 20.74
CA VAL A 119 14.73 -5.10 19.89
C VAL A 119 14.82 -4.43 18.52
N CYS A 120 14.99 -5.26 17.50
CA CYS A 120 15.03 -4.81 16.10
C CYS A 120 13.73 -5.23 15.41
N LYS A 121 13.06 -4.26 14.79
CA LYS A 121 11.83 -4.48 14.03
C LYS A 121 11.90 -3.73 12.71
N THR A 122 11.16 -4.18 11.71
CA THR A 122 10.96 -3.38 10.50
C THR A 122 10.03 -2.19 10.80
N VAL A 123 10.08 -1.16 9.96
CA VAL A 123 9.15 -0.03 10.07
C VAL A 123 7.70 -0.52 9.94
N ALA A 124 7.44 -1.44 9.02
CA ALA A 124 6.12 -2.06 8.85
C ALA A 124 5.65 -2.80 10.11
N GLN A 125 6.51 -3.60 10.75
CA GLN A 125 6.18 -4.31 11.98
C GLN A 125 5.84 -3.34 13.11
N ARG A 126 6.62 -2.26 13.26
CA ARG A 126 6.36 -1.23 14.27
C ARG A 126 4.99 -0.56 14.04
N GLN A 127 4.68 -0.22 12.80
CA GLN A 127 3.40 0.42 12.47
C GLN A 127 2.23 -0.52 12.75
N ALA A 128 2.32 -1.78 12.33
CA ALA A 128 1.31 -2.80 12.59
C ALA A 128 1.07 -3.01 14.10
N GLU A 129 2.14 -3.02 14.90
CA GLU A 129 2.03 -3.11 16.35
C GLU A 129 1.29 -1.91 16.96
N HIS A 130 1.66 -0.69 16.56
CA HIS A 130 1.01 0.53 17.02
C HIS A 130 -0.48 0.54 16.65
N ASP A 131 -0.82 0.16 15.42
CA ASP A 131 -2.20 0.14 14.94
C ASP A 131 -3.03 -0.96 15.64
N SER A 132 -2.41 -2.12 15.90
CA SER A 132 -3.03 -3.18 16.71
C SER A 132 -3.30 -2.74 18.15
N ALA A 133 -2.41 -1.94 18.75
CA ALA A 133 -2.56 -1.42 20.10
C ALA A 133 -3.68 -0.37 20.16
N ARG A 134 -3.71 0.54 19.16
CA ARG A 134 -4.78 1.54 19.02
C ARG A 134 -6.14 0.91 18.82
N ASN A 135 -6.26 -0.08 17.94
CA ASN A 135 -7.53 -0.78 17.71
C ASN A 135 -8.03 -1.52 18.95
N ARG A 136 -7.13 -2.18 19.70
CA ARG A 136 -7.46 -2.82 20.97
C ARG A 136 -7.95 -1.80 22.01
N ALA A 137 -7.28 -0.66 22.14
CA ALA A 137 -7.68 0.41 23.05
C ALA A 137 -9.07 0.96 22.69
N ASN A 138 -9.30 1.28 21.41
CA ASN A 138 -10.59 1.76 20.91
C ASN A 138 -11.72 0.75 21.15
N LYS A 139 -11.49 -0.52 20.79
CA LYS A 139 -12.47 -1.60 21.04
C LYS A 139 -12.81 -1.71 22.53
N SER A 140 -11.81 -1.68 23.41
CA SER A 140 -12.03 -1.75 24.86
C SER A 140 -12.82 -0.55 25.41
N GLY A 141 -12.67 0.63 24.79
CA GLY A 141 -13.44 1.83 25.13
C GLY A 141 -14.90 1.71 24.69
N VAL A 142 -15.15 1.22 23.48
CA VAL A 142 -16.50 0.97 22.95
C VAL A 142 -17.21 -0.10 23.78
N ASP A 143 -16.53 -1.22 24.07
CA ASP A 143 -17.09 -2.31 24.87
C ASP A 143 -17.47 -1.81 26.27
N ARG A 144 -16.60 -1.02 26.93
CA ARG A 144 -16.90 -0.41 28.23
C ARG A 144 -18.07 0.59 28.16
N ALA A 145 -18.18 1.38 27.10
CA ALA A 145 -19.28 2.32 26.91
C ALA A 145 -20.62 1.60 26.70
N LEU A 146 -20.64 0.51 25.92
CA LEU A 146 -21.81 -0.34 25.73
C LEU A 146 -22.23 -1.00 27.05
N GLU A 147 -21.28 -1.51 27.82
CA GLU A 147 -21.55 -2.11 29.12
C GLU A 147 -22.13 -1.10 30.10
N GLN A 148 -21.58 0.13 30.16
CA GLN A 148 -22.16 1.22 30.95
C GLN A 148 -23.58 1.58 30.50
N ARG A 149 -23.85 1.64 29.19
CA ARG A 149 -25.22 1.89 28.70
C ARG A 149 -26.19 0.77 29.10
N ASN A 150 -25.78 -0.49 29.02
CA ASN A 150 -26.60 -1.62 29.43
C ASN A 150 -26.82 -1.64 30.95
N VAL A 151 -25.81 -1.28 31.74
CA VAL A 151 -25.96 -1.13 33.20
C VAL A 151 -26.93 0.00 33.52
N CYS A 152 -26.85 1.17 32.88
CA CYS A 152 -27.81 2.26 33.08
C CYS A 152 -29.22 1.96 32.52
N ALA A 153 -29.35 1.04 31.56
CA ALA A 153 -30.64 0.63 31.01
C ALA A 153 -31.32 -0.46 31.88
N ASN A 154 -30.55 -1.38 32.47
CA ASN A 154 -31.06 -2.44 33.35
C ASN A 154 -31.15 -2.01 34.83
N ALA A 155 -30.28 -1.12 35.28
CA ALA A 155 -30.50 -0.37 36.51
C ALA A 155 -31.62 0.62 36.20
N SER A 156 -32.86 0.20 36.45
CA SER A 156 -34.00 1.10 36.63
C SER A 156 -33.49 2.35 37.35
N CYS A 157 -33.36 3.45 36.61
CA CYS A 157 -33.26 4.78 37.22
C CYS A 157 -34.63 5.04 37.84
N GLY A 158 -34.88 4.39 38.98
CA GLY A 158 -35.95 4.67 39.92
C GLY A 158 -35.65 6.00 40.59
N GLY A 159 -35.71 7.07 39.81
CA GLY A 159 -35.71 8.44 40.28
C GLY A 159 -37.13 8.84 40.67
N ALA A 160 -37.33 8.95 41.99
CA ALA A 160 -38.20 9.89 42.69
C ALA A 160 -39.69 9.98 42.28
N ARG A 161 -40.54 9.45 43.16
CA ARG A 161 -41.78 10.16 43.54
C ARG A 161 -41.51 10.94 44.81
#